data_AF-A0A3N5X1V5-F1
#
_entry.id   AF-A0A3N5X1V5-F1
#
_cell.length_a   1.000
_cell.length_b   1.000
_cell.length_c   1.000
_cell.angle_alpha   90.00
_cell.angle_beta   90.00
_cell.angle_gamma   90.00
#
_symmetry.space_group_name_H-M   'P 1'
#
loop_
_entity.id
_entity.type
_entity.pdbx_description
1 polymer ?
#
loop_
_entity_poly.entity_id
_entity_poly.type
_entity_poly.pdbx_seq_one_letter_code
_entity_poly.pdbx_strand_id
1 'polypeptide(L)'
;MHYKHTQIGYVMIVCGAVALFIALEVFYRKASATSMLGGLAAIFIIMGLFATLMVEIRDGFLKFRFGLGLIRKKLKIAEIESCEIVKNPWYYGWGIHATKKGWVYNVSGFEAVEIFMSDGRRLRIGTDEPELLRKAILTAKMEARKTQSA
;
A
#
# COMPACT_ATOMS: atom_id res chain seq x y z
N MET A 1 -9.48 -18.73 6.72
CA MET A 1 -10.11 -17.57 6.05
C MET A 1 -9.36 -17.10 4.80
N HIS A 2 -10.07 -16.65 3.76
CA HIS A 2 -9.48 -15.93 2.60
C HIS A 2 -9.99 -14.48 2.63
N TYR A 3 -9.08 -13.52 2.71
CA TYR A 3 -9.40 -12.09 2.58
C TYR A 3 -8.62 -11.56 1.38
N LYS A 4 -9.28 -10.80 0.52
CA LYS A 4 -8.63 -10.13 -0.61
C LYS A 4 -9.36 -8.84 -0.89
N HIS A 5 -8.64 -7.74 -0.78
CA HIS A 5 -9.16 -6.40 -1.05
C HIS A 5 -8.18 -5.61 -1.90
N THR A 6 -8.68 -4.75 -2.79
CA THR A 6 -7.86 -3.88 -3.64
C THR A 6 -8.35 -2.45 -3.56
N GLN A 7 -7.54 -1.59 -2.97
CA GLN A 7 -7.81 -0.16 -2.87
C GLN A 7 -7.18 0.59 -4.05
N ILE A 8 -7.90 1.59 -4.56
CA ILE A 8 -7.43 2.46 -5.65
C ILE A 8 -6.78 3.72 -5.08
N GLY A 9 -5.59 4.04 -5.57
CA GLY A 9 -4.82 5.23 -5.21
C GLY A 9 -5.28 6.49 -5.95
N TYR A 10 -6.50 6.96 -5.69
CA TYR A 10 -7.07 8.12 -6.38
C TYR A 10 -6.16 9.37 -6.37
N VAL A 11 -5.48 9.63 -5.25
CA VAL A 11 -4.54 10.76 -5.14
C VAL A 11 -3.40 10.63 -6.15
N MET A 12 -2.82 9.43 -6.28
CA MET A 12 -1.76 9.17 -7.26
C MET A 12 -2.25 9.30 -8.70
N ILE A 13 -3.49 8.88 -8.97
CA ILE A 13 -4.10 9.00 -10.30
C ILE A 13 -4.31 10.47 -10.67
N VAL A 14 -4.89 11.26 -9.76
CA VAL A 14 -5.14 12.70 -9.98
C VAL A 14 -3.83 13.47 -10.12
N CYS A 15 -2.87 13.26 -9.22
CA CYS A 15 -1.54 13.89 -9.32
C CYS A 15 -0.82 13.50 -10.62
N GLY A 16 -0.91 12.23 -11.03
CA GLY A 16 -0.36 11.75 -12.30
C GLY A 16 -1.02 12.42 -13.51
N ALA A 17 -2.34 12.59 -13.50
CA ALA A 17 -3.07 13.28 -14.57
C ALA A 17 -2.69 14.76 -14.67
N VAL A 18 -2.54 15.45 -13.53
CA VAL A 18 -2.07 16.84 -13.50
C VAL A 18 -0.63 16.96 -14.01
N ALA A 19 0.26 16.06 -13.58
CA ALA A 19 1.64 16.03 -14.06
C ALA A 19 1.70 15.77 -15.58
N LEU A 20 0.85 14.88 -16.09
CA LEU A 20 0.73 14.60 -17.52
C LEU A 20 0.30 15.87 -18.29
N PHE A 21 -0.72 16.57 -17.80
CA PHE A 21 -1.19 17.81 -18.41
C PHE A 21 -0.08 18.88 -18.48
N ILE A 22 0.67 19.07 -17.38
CA ILE A 22 1.81 19.99 -17.34
C ILE A 22 2.90 19.57 -18.31
N ALA A 23 3.23 18.27 -18.39
CA ALA A 23 4.25 17.75 -19.29
C ALA A 23 3.90 18.00 -20.77
N LEU A 24 2.61 17.88 -21.13
CA LEU A 24 2.12 18.16 -22.48
C LEU A 24 2.23 19.66 -22.82
N GLU A 25 1.87 20.55 -21.88
CA GLU A 25 1.98 22.00 -22.08
C GLU A 25 3.45 22.45 -22.22
N VAL A 26 4.35 21.90 -21.41
CA VAL A 26 5.80 22.17 -21.50
C VAL A 26 6.36 21.70 -22.84
N PHE A 27 5.92 20.53 -23.32
CA PHE A 27 6.29 20.03 -24.63
C PHE A 27 5.81 20.94 -25.76
N TYR A 28 4.53 21.33 -25.75
CA TYR A 28 3.96 22.22 -26.75
C TYR A 28 4.73 23.55 -26.85
N ARG A 29 5.21 24.07 -25.71
CA ARG A 29 5.91 25.36 -25.68
C ARG A 29 7.35 25.29 -26.19
N LYS A 30 8.17 24.31 -25.78
CA LYS A 30 9.62 24.31 -26.09
C LYS A 30 10.44 23.06 -25.73
N ALA A 31 9.85 21.92 -25.37
CA ALA A 31 10.65 20.77 -24.94
C ALA A 31 11.16 19.91 -26.11
N SER A 32 12.34 19.31 -25.95
CA SER A 32 12.84 18.31 -26.91
C SER A 32 12.08 16.99 -26.78
N ALA A 33 11.89 16.26 -27.88
CA ALA A 33 11.18 14.98 -27.89
C ALA A 33 11.76 13.96 -26.90
N THR A 34 13.07 13.98 -26.65
CA THR A 34 13.75 13.07 -25.70
C THR A 34 13.39 13.37 -24.25
N SER A 35 13.35 14.65 -23.85
CA SER A 35 12.93 15.05 -22.50
C SER A 35 11.46 14.73 -22.23
N MET A 36 10.60 14.88 -23.25
CA MET A 36 9.18 14.53 -23.16
C MET A 36 9.00 13.03 -22.94
N LEU A 37 9.66 12.19 -23.76
CA LEU A 37 9.53 10.75 -23.65
C LEU A 37 10.00 10.24 -22.27
N GLY A 38 11.12 10.76 -21.77
CA GLY A 38 11.62 10.44 -20.43
C GLY A 38 10.63 10.84 -19.32
N GLY A 39 10.06 12.04 -19.39
CA GLY A 39 9.08 12.53 -18.42
C GLY A 39 7.79 11.72 -18.43
N LEU A 40 7.24 11.44 -19.61
CA LEU A 40 6.03 10.61 -19.75
C LEU A 40 6.26 9.20 -19.24
N ALA A 41 7.37 8.57 -19.62
CA ALA A 41 7.73 7.24 -19.14
C ALA A 41 7.80 7.22 -17.60
N ALA A 42 8.44 8.22 -16.99
CA ALA A 42 8.51 8.32 -15.53
C ALA A 42 7.11 8.46 -14.89
N ILE A 43 6.23 9.29 -15.43
CA ILE A 43 4.85 9.46 -14.93
C ILE A 43 4.09 8.13 -15.00
N PHE A 44 4.09 7.45 -16.15
CA PHE A 44 3.39 6.18 -16.31
C PHE A 44 3.96 5.08 -15.41
N ILE A 45 5.27 5.03 -15.21
CA ILE A 45 5.91 4.09 -14.28
C ILE A 45 5.44 4.36 -12.86
N ILE A 46 5.48 5.62 -12.40
CA ILE A 46 5.05 5.98 -11.04
C ILE A 46 3.56 5.66 -10.83
N MET A 47 2.70 6.03 -11.79
CA MET A 47 1.28 5.70 -11.75
C MET A 47 1.08 4.18 -11.69
N GLY A 48 1.72 3.42 -12.58
CA GLY A 48 1.61 1.96 -12.61
C GLY A 48 2.13 1.26 -11.35
N LEU A 49 3.10 1.86 -10.66
CA LEU A 49 3.62 1.35 -9.39
C LEU A 49 2.69 1.62 -8.22
N PHE A 50 2.00 2.77 -8.15
CA PHE A 50 1.26 3.20 -6.97
C PHE A 50 -0.26 3.38 -7.17
N ALA A 51 -0.80 3.03 -8.34
CA ALA A 51 -2.23 3.18 -8.65
C ALA A 51 -3.14 2.31 -7.77
N THR A 52 -2.66 1.17 -7.27
CA THR A 52 -3.47 0.25 -6.47
C THR A 52 -2.68 -0.35 -5.32
N LEU A 53 -3.36 -0.73 -4.25
CA LEU A 53 -2.82 -1.56 -3.17
C LEU A 53 -3.75 -2.74 -2.95
N MET A 54 -3.29 -3.93 -3.31
CA MET A 54 -3.99 -5.17 -3.02
C MET A 54 -3.45 -5.76 -1.74
N VAL A 55 -4.35 -6.11 -0.82
CA VAL A 55 -4.05 -6.81 0.43
C VAL A 55 -4.78 -8.15 0.41
N GLU A 56 -4.04 -9.23 0.65
CA GLU A 56 -4.56 -10.60 0.64
C GLU A 56 -4.06 -11.35 1.88
N ILE A 57 -4.95 -12.07 2.56
CA ILE A 57 -4.59 -13.05 3.59
C ILE A 57 -4.89 -14.43 3.06
N ARG A 58 -3.83 -15.23 2.90
CA ARG A 58 -3.92 -16.58 2.35
C ARG A 58 -2.79 -17.47 2.87
N ASP A 59 -3.11 -18.72 3.18
CA ASP A 59 -2.16 -19.78 3.59
C ASP A 59 -1.33 -19.38 4.83
N GLY A 60 -1.92 -18.65 5.79
CA GLY A 60 -1.20 -18.17 6.97
C GLY A 60 -0.25 -16.99 6.72
N PHE A 61 -0.37 -16.33 5.56
CA PHE A 61 0.42 -15.14 5.23
C PHE A 61 -0.48 -13.95 4.91
N LEU A 62 -0.09 -12.78 5.42
CA LEU A 62 -0.56 -11.48 4.96
C LEU A 62 0.36 -11.01 3.83
N LYS A 63 -0.20 -10.87 2.64
CA LYS A 63 0.49 -10.45 1.42
C LYS A 63 -0.10 -9.10 1.00
N PHE A 64 0.74 -8.19 0.55
CA PHE A 64 0.26 -6.98 -0.12
C PHE A 64 1.15 -6.61 -1.29
N ARG A 65 0.53 -6.01 -2.30
CA ARG A 65 1.16 -5.69 -3.59
C ARG A 65 0.67 -4.34 -4.08
N PHE A 66 1.61 -3.53 -4.54
CA PHE A 66 1.29 -2.25 -5.16
C PHE A 66 1.23 -2.38 -6.68
N GLY A 67 0.25 -1.72 -7.28
CA GLY A 67 0.14 -1.55 -8.73
C GLY A 67 0.28 -2.85 -9.51
N LEU A 68 1.18 -2.84 -10.49
CA LEU A 68 1.55 -4.00 -11.32
C LEU A 68 2.20 -5.18 -10.56
N GLY A 69 2.41 -5.05 -9.25
CA GLY A 69 2.92 -6.12 -8.39
C GLY A 69 4.44 -6.20 -8.26
N LEU A 70 5.18 -5.21 -8.80
CA LEU A 70 6.63 -5.10 -8.65
C LEU A 70 7.03 -4.89 -7.18
N ILE A 71 6.28 -4.07 -6.46
CA ILE A 71 6.49 -3.85 -5.03
C ILE A 71 5.51 -4.73 -4.26
N ARG A 72 6.03 -5.76 -3.61
CA ARG A 72 5.25 -6.76 -2.86
C ARG A 72 5.93 -7.12 -1.56
N LYS A 73 5.13 -7.40 -0.53
CA LYS A 73 5.59 -7.93 0.75
C LYS A 73 4.72 -9.08 1.22
N LYS A 74 5.33 -9.94 2.02
CA LYS A 74 4.72 -11.13 2.60
C LYS A 74 5.15 -11.22 4.06
N LEU A 75 4.17 -11.32 4.95
CA LEU A 75 4.34 -11.39 6.40
C LEU A 75 3.68 -12.67 6.89
N LYS A 76 4.31 -13.38 7.82
CA LYS A 76 3.68 -14.54 8.47
C LYS A 76 2.66 -14.04 9.48
N ILE A 77 1.45 -14.58 9.42
CA ILE A 77 0.40 -14.27 10.41
C ILE A 77 0.86 -14.68 11.82
N ALA A 78 1.61 -15.77 11.94
CA ALA A 78 2.16 -16.25 13.21
C ALA A 78 3.14 -15.27 13.87
N GLU A 79 3.82 -14.43 13.09
CA GLU A 79 4.77 -13.42 13.60
C GLU A 79 4.04 -12.10 13.97
N ILE A 80 2.74 -11.97 13.69
CA ILE A 80 1.96 -10.77 14.07
C ILE A 80 1.60 -10.85 15.54
N GLU A 81 2.10 -9.91 16.33
CA GLU A 81 1.83 -9.77 17.77
C GLU A 81 0.46 -9.11 18.02
N SER A 82 0.20 -7.97 17.39
CA SER A 82 -1.07 -7.25 17.50
C SER A 82 -1.33 -6.41 16.25
N CYS A 83 -2.58 -5.96 16.09
CA CYS A 83 -2.95 -5.02 15.05
C CYS A 83 -4.04 -4.05 15.52
N GLU A 84 -3.89 -2.79 15.16
CA GLU A 84 -4.74 -1.67 15.60
C GLU A 84 -5.17 -0.82 14.41
N ILE A 85 -6.38 -0.27 14.48
CA ILE A 85 -6.86 0.68 13.47
C ILE A 85 -6.37 2.06 13.88
N VAL A 86 -5.71 2.74 12.96
CA VAL A 86 -5.10 4.04 13.18
C VAL A 86 -5.48 5.00 12.07
N LYS A 87 -5.47 6.29 12.38
CA LYS A 87 -5.57 7.36 11.39
C LYS A 87 -4.18 7.93 11.12
N ASN A 88 -3.81 7.98 9.86
CA ASN A 88 -2.63 8.65 9.35
C ASN A 88 -2.92 10.16 9.23
N PRO A 89 -2.07 11.01 9.82
CA PRO A 89 -2.12 12.44 9.54
C PRO A 89 -1.93 12.70 8.04
N TRP A 90 -2.57 13.75 7.52
CA TRP A 90 -2.48 14.09 6.10
C TRP A 90 -1.05 14.31 5.62
N TYR A 91 -0.16 14.81 6.49
CA TYR A 91 1.25 15.07 6.19
C TYR A 91 2.13 13.81 6.15
N TYR A 92 1.61 12.63 6.52
CA TYR A 92 2.31 11.36 6.24
C TYR A 92 2.23 11.04 4.73
N GLY A 93 1.24 11.59 4.02
CA GLY A 93 1.11 11.43 2.58
C GLY A 93 0.76 10.00 2.14
N TRP A 94 1.11 9.70 0.89
CA TRP A 94 0.79 8.45 0.19
C TRP A 94 2.05 7.83 -0.41
N GLY A 95 2.02 6.52 -0.60
CA GLY A 95 3.14 5.72 -1.09
C GLY A 95 3.80 4.89 0.01
N ILE A 96 5.10 4.65 -0.16
CA ILE A 96 5.91 3.80 0.71
C ILE A 96 7.01 4.64 1.35
N HIS A 97 6.98 4.79 2.67
CA HIS A 97 7.96 5.58 3.38
C HIS A 97 8.15 5.07 4.81
N ALA A 98 9.31 5.39 5.39
CA ALA A 98 9.61 5.10 6.78
C ALA A 98 9.20 6.29 7.66
N THR A 99 8.59 6.00 8.80
CA THR A 99 8.29 6.96 9.87
C THR A 99 9.00 6.54 11.14
N LYS A 100 9.03 7.40 12.16
CA LYS A 100 9.49 7.02 13.52
C LYS A 100 8.73 5.82 14.10
N LYS A 101 7.51 5.54 13.60
CA LYS A 101 6.64 4.45 14.06
C LYS A 101 6.74 3.19 13.19
N GLY A 102 7.55 3.19 12.13
CA GLY A 102 7.68 2.07 11.21
C GLY A 102 7.34 2.43 9.76
N TRP A 103 7.21 1.41 8.93
CA TRP A 103 6.92 1.59 7.51
C TRP A 103 5.45 1.86 7.26
N VAL A 104 5.14 2.80 6.38
CA VAL A 104 3.77 3.08 5.92
C VAL A 104 3.65 2.63 4.48
N TYR A 105 2.58 1.92 4.18
CA TYR A 105 2.19 1.44 2.86
C TYR A 105 0.79 1.96 2.59
N ASN A 106 0.66 3.06 1.86
CA ASN A 106 -0.64 3.70 1.61
C ASN A 106 -0.79 4.09 0.14
N VAL A 107 -2.00 4.04 -0.41
CA VAL A 107 -2.30 4.54 -1.76
C VAL A 107 -3.39 5.60 -1.78
N SER A 108 -4.31 5.58 -0.81
CA SER A 108 -5.35 6.60 -0.64
C SER A 108 -5.94 6.58 0.77
N GLY A 109 -6.63 7.66 1.13
CA GLY A 109 -7.29 7.78 2.44
C GLY A 109 -6.32 8.01 3.60
N PHE A 110 -6.93 8.14 4.79
CA PHE A 110 -6.24 8.41 6.06
C PHE A 110 -6.36 7.26 7.05
N GLU A 111 -7.12 6.20 6.76
CA GLU A 111 -7.26 5.07 7.66
C GLU A 111 -6.27 3.96 7.30
N ALA A 112 -5.76 3.30 8.32
CA ALA A 112 -4.79 2.23 8.17
C ALA A 112 -4.90 1.21 9.31
N VAL A 113 -4.39 0.01 9.07
CA VAL A 113 -4.14 -0.97 10.12
C VAL A 113 -2.64 -0.98 10.42
N GLU A 114 -2.28 -0.61 11.64
CA GLU A 114 -0.93 -0.75 12.19
C GLU A 114 -0.74 -2.17 12.70
N ILE A 115 0.35 -2.80 12.28
CA ILE A 115 0.69 -4.19 12.56
C ILE A 115 2.01 -4.20 13.34
N PHE A 116 1.97 -4.83 14.50
CA PHE A 116 3.11 -5.05 15.37
C PHE A 116 3.61 -6.47 15.18
N MET A 117 4.89 -6.61 14.82
CA MET A 117 5.55 -7.89 14.59
C MET A 117 6.32 -8.32 15.83
N SER A 118 6.43 -9.62 16.06
CA SER A 118 7.14 -10.20 17.21
C SER A 118 8.64 -9.89 17.25
N ASP A 119 9.23 -9.47 16.13
CA ASP A 119 10.62 -9.04 16.03
C ASP A 119 10.81 -7.52 16.23
N GLY A 120 9.77 -6.83 16.70
CA GLY A 120 9.77 -5.39 16.95
C GLY A 120 9.54 -4.53 15.71
N ARG A 121 9.43 -5.12 14.50
CA ARG A 121 9.06 -4.35 13.30
C ARG A 121 7.64 -3.85 13.42
N ARG A 122 7.41 -2.65 12.88
CA ARG A 122 6.10 -2.01 12.79
C ARG A 122 5.83 -1.60 11.36
N LEU A 123 4.61 -1.87 10.92
CA LEU A 123 4.16 -1.51 9.59
C LEU A 123 2.69 -1.09 9.59
N ARG A 124 2.36 -0.11 8.77
CA ARG A 124 1.00 0.40 8.59
C ARG A 124 0.56 0.11 7.17
N ILE A 125 -0.61 -0.48 7.02
CA ILE A 125 -1.24 -0.75 5.74
C ILE A 125 -2.47 0.15 5.63
N GLY A 126 -2.41 1.13 4.74
CA GLY A 126 -3.55 1.95 4.37
C GLY A 126 -4.65 1.08 3.76
N THR A 127 -5.89 1.34 4.15
CA THR A 127 -7.07 0.62 3.68
C THR A 127 -8.30 1.49 3.88
N ASP A 128 -9.24 1.41 2.95
CA ASP A 128 -10.61 1.94 3.05
C ASP A 128 -11.56 1.00 3.80
N GLU A 129 -11.09 -0.20 4.18
CA GLU A 129 -11.83 -1.16 5.00
C GLU A 129 -11.02 -1.61 6.25
N PRO A 130 -10.66 -0.69 7.16
CA PRO A 130 -9.79 -0.98 8.29
C PRO A 130 -10.34 -2.05 9.24
N GLU A 131 -11.65 -2.03 9.49
CA GLU A 131 -12.33 -3.01 10.35
C GLU A 131 -12.30 -4.42 9.77
N LEU A 132 -12.56 -4.56 8.48
CA LEU A 132 -12.56 -5.86 7.80
C LEU A 132 -11.14 -6.44 7.74
N LEU A 133 -10.15 -5.63 7.40
CA LEU A 133 -8.75 -6.07 7.39
C LEU A 133 -8.30 -6.50 8.78
N ARG A 134 -8.56 -5.70 9.82
CA ARG A 134 -8.22 -6.05 11.21
C ARG A 134 -8.89 -7.37 11.63
N LYS A 135 -10.20 -7.50 11.39
CA LYS A 135 -10.95 -8.72 11.70
C LYS A 135 -10.34 -9.94 10.99
N ALA A 136 -10.02 -9.82 9.71
CA ALA A 136 -9.42 -10.90 8.93
C ALA A 136 -8.05 -11.34 9.47
N ILE A 137 -7.20 -10.38 9.89
CA ILE A 137 -5.91 -10.68 10.53
C ILE A 137 -6.11 -11.44 11.83
N LEU A 138 -7.02 -10.98 12.70
CA LEU A 138 -7.29 -11.61 13.99
C LEU A 138 -7.85 -13.03 13.83
N THR A 139 -8.79 -13.23 12.89
CA THR A 139 -9.33 -14.57 12.60
C THR A 139 -8.25 -15.52 12.08
N ALA A 140 -7.44 -15.08 11.11
CA ALA A 140 -6.34 -15.89 10.59
C ALA A 140 -5.32 -16.25 11.69
N LYS A 141 -5.05 -15.34 12.62
CA LYS A 141 -4.17 -15.59 13.76
C LYS A 141 -4.73 -16.64 14.72
N MET A 142 -6.03 -16.60 15.00
CA MET A 142 -6.68 -17.63 15.83
C MET A 142 -6.65 -19.02 15.17
N GLU A 143 -6.90 -19.09 13.87
CA GLU A 143 -6.80 -20.35 13.09
C GLU A 143 -5.38 -20.93 13.13
N ALA A 144 -4.35 -20.08 12.98
CA ALA A 144 -2.96 -20.49 13.04
C ALA A 144 -2.56 -21.06 14.42
N ARG A 145 -3.07 -20.47 15.51
CA ARG A 145 -2.81 -20.96 16.87
C ARG A 145 -3.44 -22.33 17.13
N LYS A 146 -4.68 -22.55 16.67
CA LYS A 146 -5.38 -23.85 16.84
C LYS A 146 -4.67 -24.99 16.11
N THR A 147 -4.06 -24.69 14.97
CA THR A 147 -3.33 -25.68 14.17
C THR A 147 -1.97 -26.05 14.79
N GLN A 148 -1.42 -25.21 15.68
CA GLN A 148 -0.17 -25.50 16.41
C GLN A 148 -0.40 -26.22 17.74
N SER A 149 -1.63 -26.22 18.26
CA SER A 149 -2.02 -26.87 19.52
C SER A 149 -2.68 -28.23 19.34
N ALA A 150 -2.79 -28.72 18.11
CA ALA A 150 -3.35 -30.02 17.74
C ALA A 150 -2.22 -30.90 17.17
#